data_AF-A0A0Q8PX57-F1
#
_entry.id   AF-A0A0Q8PX57-F1
#
_cell.length_a   1.000
_cell.length_b   1.000
_cell.length_c   1.000
_cell.angle_alpha   90.00
_cell.angle_beta   90.00
_cell.angle_gamma   90.00
#
_symmetry.space_group_name_H-M   'P 1'
#
loop_
_entity.id
_entity.type
_entity.pdbx_description
1 polymer ?
#
loop_
_entity_poly.entity_id
_entity_poly.type
_entity_poly.pdbx_seq_one_letter_code
_entity_poly.pdbx_strand_id
1 'polypeptide(L)'
;MPPMNLDDLLASTPVPDDVREEVSVLRDLKSRTRELGSAPVPRAVAAWVEETFDAEDGRFQAPNQELRDRATDGFLAMLDRWAPAHDA
;
A
#
# COMPACT_ATOMS: atom_id res chain seq x y z
N MET A 1 -5.15 -4.95 -16.19
CA MET A 1 -5.96 -4.08 -15.30
C MET A 1 -5.91 -2.68 -15.87
N PRO A 2 -7.04 -1.95 -15.95
CA PRO A 2 -6.96 -0.50 -16.14
C PRO A 2 -6.13 0.08 -14.98
N PRO A 3 -5.26 1.07 -15.22
CA PRO A 3 -4.45 1.64 -14.16
C PRO A 3 -5.38 2.23 -13.10
N MET A 4 -5.17 1.84 -11.84
CA MET A 4 -5.80 2.54 -10.72
C MET A 4 -5.31 3.98 -10.75
N ASN A 5 -6.25 4.91 -10.95
CA ASN A 5 -5.96 6.32 -10.85
C ASN A 5 -5.85 6.68 -9.36
N LEU A 6 -4.63 6.95 -8.91
CA LEU A 6 -4.35 7.31 -7.52
C LEU A 6 -5.11 8.57 -7.09
N ASP A 7 -5.31 9.53 -7.98
CA ASP A 7 -6.03 10.76 -7.67
C ASP A 7 -7.51 10.47 -7.37
N ASP A 8 -8.14 9.56 -8.10
CA ASP A 8 -9.53 9.13 -7.86
C ASP A 8 -9.67 8.35 -6.52
N LEU A 9 -8.66 7.55 -6.17
CA LEU A 9 -8.62 6.82 -4.90
C LEU A 9 -8.44 7.76 -3.70
N LEU A 10 -7.59 8.78 -3.82
CA LEU A 10 -7.39 9.79 -2.78
C LEU A 10 -8.59 10.75 -2.65
N ALA A 11 -9.33 10.99 -3.73
CA ALA A 11 -10.57 11.77 -3.71
C ALA A 11 -11.73 11.01 -3.03
N SER A 12 -11.77 9.69 -3.18
CA SER A 12 -12.81 8.83 -2.56
C SER A 12 -12.52 8.46 -1.11
N THR A 13 -11.34 8.80 -0.58
CA THR A 13 -10.96 8.53 0.80
C THR A 13 -11.09 9.78 1.66
N PRO A 14 -11.86 9.75 2.77
CA PRO A 14 -11.90 10.85 3.73
C PRO A 14 -10.58 10.91 4.50
N VAL A 15 -9.65 11.72 3.99
CA VAL A 15 -8.33 11.99 4.61
C VAL A 15 -8.37 13.37 5.25
N PRO A 16 -7.92 13.53 6.51
CA PRO A 16 -7.77 14.84 7.17
C PRO A 16 -6.96 15.83 6.33
N ASP A 17 -7.31 17.12 6.40
CA ASP A 17 -6.74 18.15 5.52
C ASP A 17 -5.23 18.35 5.74
N ASP A 18 -4.76 18.25 6.98
CA ASP A 18 -3.35 18.34 7.36
C ASP A 18 -2.52 17.17 6.79
N VAL A 19 -3.05 15.96 6.86
CA VAL A 19 -2.45 14.77 6.25
C VAL A 19 -2.42 14.91 4.72
N ARG A 20 -3.51 15.40 4.12
CA ARG A 20 -3.59 15.62 2.67
C ARG A 20 -2.55 16.62 2.18
N GLU A 21 -2.33 17.70 2.93
CA GLU A 21 -1.34 18.72 2.61
C GLU A 21 0.09 18.16 2.69
N GLU A 22 0.44 17.45 3.76
CA GLU A 22 1.74 16.80 3.90
C GLU A 22 2.01 15.77 2.77
N VAL A 23 1.01 14.97 2.41
CA VAL A 23 1.11 14.00 1.30
C VAL A 23 1.30 14.70 -0.05
N SER A 24 0.60 15.82 -0.30
CA SER A 24 0.79 16.60 -1.53
C SER A 24 2.23 17.10 -1.65
N VAL A 25 2.80 17.62 -0.57
CA VAL A 25 4.20 18.07 -0.53
C VAL A 25 5.17 16.91 -0.79
N LEU A 26 4.93 15.74 -0.18
CA LEU A 26 5.73 14.54 -0.42
C LEU A 26 5.65 14.07 -1.87
N ARG A 27 4.47 14.11 -2.49
CA ARG A 27 4.26 13.78 -3.91
C ARG A 27 5.04 14.71 -4.83
N ASP A 28 5.02 16.01 -4.55
CA ASP A 28 5.75 17.01 -5.31
C ASP A 28 7.27 16.91 -5.13
N LEU A 29 7.72 16.52 -3.95
CA LEU A 29 9.13 16.17 -3.73
C LEU A 29 9.50 14.92 -4.52
N LYS A 30 8.72 13.84 -4.38
CA LYS A 30 8.94 12.56 -5.08
C LYS A 30 8.97 12.73 -6.60
N SER A 31 8.09 13.55 -7.17
CA SER A 31 8.03 13.78 -8.61
C SER A 31 9.30 14.46 -9.14
N ARG A 32 9.91 15.33 -8.33
CA ARG A 32 11.14 16.06 -8.67
C ARG A 32 12.41 15.25 -8.43
N THR A 33 12.51 14.59 -7.28
CA THR A 33 13.75 13.92 -6.87
C THR A 33 13.81 12.46 -7.32
N ARG A 34 12.67 11.83 -7.59
CA ARG A 34 12.47 10.37 -7.77
C ARG A 34 12.92 9.51 -6.59
N GLU A 35 13.74 10.04 -5.69
CA GLU A 35 14.19 9.45 -4.44
C GLU A 35 13.22 9.81 -3.31
N LEU A 36 12.77 8.80 -2.56
CA LEU A 36 12.35 8.98 -1.18
C LEU A 36 13.59 8.65 -0.36
N GLY A 37 14.31 9.69 0.07
CA GLY A 37 15.48 9.51 0.93
C GLY A 37 15.10 9.03 2.32
N SER A 38 16.06 8.99 3.24
CA SER A 38 15.85 8.68 4.66
C SER A 38 15.24 9.84 5.46
N ALA A 39 14.45 10.69 4.81
CA ALA A 39 13.82 11.83 5.46
C ALA A 39 12.77 11.32 6.47
N PRO A 40 12.65 11.96 7.64
CA PRO A 40 11.63 11.59 8.60
C PRO A 40 10.22 11.79 8.01
N VAL A 41 9.29 10.92 8.39
CA VAL A 41 7.89 11.03 8.00
C VAL A 41 7.30 12.32 8.60
N PRO A 42 6.58 13.14 7.81
CA PRO A 42 5.85 14.28 8.32
C PRO A 42 4.90 13.94 9.48
N ARG A 43 4.71 14.89 10.39
CA ARG A 43 4.13 14.61 11.71
C ARG A 43 2.65 14.26 11.63
N ALA A 44 1.87 14.94 10.79
CA ALA A 44 0.44 14.65 10.68
C ALA A 44 0.22 13.27 10.04
N VAL A 45 1.01 12.90 9.03
CA VAL A 45 1.01 11.55 8.44
C VAL A 45 1.34 10.49 9.48
N ALA A 46 2.40 10.68 10.27
CA ALA A 46 2.78 9.70 11.30
C ALA A 46 1.67 9.51 12.34
N ALA A 47 1.14 10.61 12.88
CA ALA A 47 0.08 10.57 13.88
C ALA A 47 -1.21 9.93 13.34
N TRP A 48 -1.62 10.27 12.12
CA TRP A 48 -2.81 9.71 11.50
C TRP A 48 -2.69 8.21 11.21
N VAL A 49 -1.50 7.77 10.77
CA VAL A 49 -1.22 6.34 10.56
C VAL A 49 -1.30 5.59 11.89
N GLU A 50 -0.63 6.09 12.93
CA GLU A 50 -0.68 5.49 14.27
C GLU A 50 -2.13 5.41 14.78
N GLU A 51 -2.90 6.50 14.74
CA GLU A 51 -4.31 6.52 15.15
C GLU A 51 -5.16 5.54 14.34
N THR A 52 -4.96 5.48 13.02
CA THR A 52 -5.72 4.57 12.15
C THR A 52 -5.44 3.11 12.51
N PHE A 53 -4.18 2.75 12.75
CA PHE A 53 -3.81 1.38 13.14
C PHE A 53 -4.24 1.04 14.56
N ASP A 54 -4.18 1.99 15.50
CA ASP A 54 -4.65 1.79 16.88
C ASP A 54 -6.18 1.67 16.93
N ALA A 55 -6.91 2.40 16.08
CA ALA A 55 -8.37 2.29 15.95
C ALA A 55 -8.83 1.01 15.26
N GLU A 56 -7.95 0.37 14.46
CA GLU A 56 -8.17 -0.92 13.81
C GLU A 56 -7.95 -2.12 14.76
N ASP A 57 -8.15 -1.92 16.07
CA ASP A 57 -7.99 -2.96 17.10
C ASP A 57 -8.87 -4.18 16.76
N GLY A 58 -8.22 -5.25 16.30
CA GLY A 58 -8.84 -6.56 16.04
C GLY A 58 -8.87 -7.10 14.60
N ARG A 59 -8.26 -6.49 13.58
CA ARG A 59 -8.37 -7.01 12.19
C ARG A 59 -7.22 -7.89 11.68
N PHE A 60 -6.06 -7.90 12.33
CA PHE A 60 -5.00 -8.85 12.00
C PHE A 60 -5.16 -10.16 12.77
N GLN A 61 -6.18 -10.94 12.41
CA GLN A 61 -6.06 -12.38 12.61
C GLN A 61 -5.13 -12.91 11.53
N ALA A 62 -3.98 -13.45 11.96
CA ALA A 62 -3.15 -14.22 11.06
C ALA A 62 -4.04 -15.28 10.38
N PRO A 63 -4.04 -15.38 9.03
CA PRO A 63 -4.77 -16.42 8.33
C PRO A 63 -4.46 -17.77 8.95
N ASN A 64 -5.49 -18.59 9.19
CA ASN A 64 -5.27 -19.95 9.65
C ASN A 64 -4.46 -20.75 8.61
N GLN A 65 -3.91 -21.89 9.02
CA GLN A 65 -3.02 -22.66 8.15
C GLN A 65 -3.68 -23.06 6.83
N GLU A 66 -4.94 -23.49 6.87
CA GLU A 66 -5.70 -23.89 5.69
C GLU A 66 -5.83 -22.76 4.66
N LEU A 67 -6.11 -21.53 5.10
CA LEU A 67 -6.20 -20.37 4.23
C LEU A 67 -4.84 -20.02 3.61
N ARG A 68 -3.75 -20.21 4.35
CA ARG A 68 -2.37 -20.02 3.85
C ARG A 68 -1.99 -21.08 2.82
N ASP A 69 -2.35 -22.33 3.06
CA ASP A 69 -2.06 -23.43 2.13
C ASP A 69 -2.82 -23.20 0.81
N ARG A 70 -4.11 -22.85 0.89
CA ARG A 70 -4.92 -22.51 -0.30
C ARG A 70 -4.36 -21.31 -1.08
N ALA A 71 -3.89 -20.28 -0.38
CA ALA A 71 -3.28 -19.12 -1.02
C ALA A 71 -1.96 -19.48 -1.73
N THR A 72 -1.16 -20.34 -1.11
CA THR A 72 0.09 -20.87 -1.68
C THR A 72 -0.21 -21.65 -2.96
N ASP A 73 -1.13 -22.60 -2.91
CA ASP A 73 -1.50 -23.42 -4.07
C ASP A 73 -2.03 -22.56 -5.24
N GLY A 74 -2.90 -21.60 -4.93
CA GLY A 74 -3.43 -20.69 -5.95
C GLY A 74 -2.37 -19.79 -6.57
N PHE A 75 -1.41 -19.32 -5.77
CA PHE A 75 -0.28 -18.54 -6.27
C PHE A 75 0.65 -19.37 -7.16
N LEU A 76 1.01 -20.59 -6.73
CA LEU A 76 1.83 -21.50 -7.52
C LEU A 76 1.17 -21.87 -8.85
N ALA A 77 -0.14 -22.13 -8.86
CA ALA A 77 -0.89 -22.39 -10.08
C ALA A 77 -0.93 -21.16 -11.01
N MET A 78 -0.97 -19.95 -10.45
CA MET A 78 -0.89 -18.71 -11.23
C MET A 78 0.49 -18.54 -11.87
N LEU A 79 1.55 -18.84 -11.13
CA LEU A 79 2.92 -18.83 -11.67
C LEU A 79 3.08 -19.88 -12.75
N ASP A 80 2.61 -21.11 -12.55
CA ASP A 80 2.67 -22.15 -13.59
C ASP A 80 1.98 -21.73 -14.89
N ARG A 81 0.82 -21.08 -14.77
CA ARG A 81 0.03 -20.63 -15.92
C ARG A 81 0.60 -19.43 -16.66
N TRP A 82 1.21 -18.48 -15.94
CA TRP A 82 1.53 -17.15 -16.47
C TRP A 82 3.00 -16.75 -16.36
N ALA A 83 3.85 -17.56 -15.72
CA ALA A 83 5.27 -17.28 -15.66
C ALA A 83 5.85 -17.29 -17.08
N PRO A 84 6.74 -16.34 -17.41
CA PRO A 84 7.48 -16.40 -18.66
C PRO A 84 8.26 -17.72 -18.73
N ALA A 85 8.26 -18.37 -19.90
CA ALA A 85 9.19 -19.46 -20.14
C ALA A 85 10.61 -18.92 -19.94
N HIS A 86 11.34 -19.46 -18.97
CA HIS A 86 12.77 -19.25 -18.90
C HIS A 86 13.39 -20.08 -20.01
N ASP A 87 13.65 -19.47 -21.16
CA ASP A 87 14.56 -20.03 -22.16
C ASP A 87 15.94 -20.16 -21.49
N ALA A 88 16.39 -21.41 -21.34
CA ALA A 88 17.72 -21.78 -20.86
C ALA A 88 18.74 -21.76 -22.00
#